data_AF-A0A2A6RFT8-F1
#
_entry.id   AF-A0A2A6RFT8-F1
#
_cell.length_a   1.000
_cell.length_b   1.000
_cell.length_c   1.000
_cell.angle_alpha   90.00
_cell.angle_beta   90.00
_cell.angle_gamma   90.00
#
_symmetry.space_group_name_H-M   'P 1'
#
loop_
_entity.id
_entity.type
_entity.pdbx_description
1 polymer ?
#
loop_
_entity_poly.entity_id
_entity_poly.type
_entity_poly.pdbx_seq_one_letter_code
_entity_poly.pdbx_strand_id
1 'polypeptide(L)'
;MPYADLRVYQERLDQVVGPDNWSVAYQVTNAGVLCALTILGVTKTDVGDWPLAEGNRPDENHLTTAVAQAFKRACATFGVGRFLYNLPKMWADYDDQKRAIVEPQRVIYAMYCNAGLKAFASQDMPQQDAPPSAQSRTKRPQQQQDAPPPAQSRTKQRPQGEAFPCSRESSDAPPPPAQSRTKRPQPQQDASPSAQSRTEDYHPQADAPLATDAQLGMIARLLYSIGSFADQHENAELMDMVDEVGVLVNVPNLSTLGNKEKLRTASISRKAASVIIDKLKPHAP
;
A
#
# COMPACT_ATOMS: atom_id res chain seq x y z
N MET A 1 2.06 15.59 -4.91
CA MET A 1 0.89 14.69 -5.01
C MET A 1 0.92 13.78 -3.79
N PRO A 2 -0.19 13.59 -3.07
CA PRO A 2 -0.25 12.62 -1.99
C PRO A 2 0.05 11.22 -2.55
N TYR A 3 0.79 10.43 -1.79
CA TYR A 3 1.10 9.04 -2.12
C TYR A 3 1.00 8.21 -0.85
N ALA A 4 0.74 6.92 -1.02
CA ALA A 4 0.85 5.94 0.04
C ALA A 4 2.01 4.99 -0.27
N ASP A 5 2.54 4.39 0.79
CA ASP A 5 3.56 3.35 0.69
C ASP A 5 3.00 2.12 -0.04
N LEU A 6 3.87 1.39 -0.74
CA LEU A 6 3.49 0.20 -1.49
C LEU A 6 2.91 -0.91 -0.60
N ARG A 7 3.42 -1.06 0.62
CA ARG A 7 2.93 -2.04 1.61
C ARG A 7 1.48 -1.81 2.00
N VAL A 8 1.06 -0.54 2.09
CA VAL A 8 -0.34 -0.19 2.41
C VAL A 8 -1.30 -0.70 1.33
N TYR A 9 -0.88 -0.69 0.06
CA TYR A 9 -1.68 -1.28 -1.03
C TYR A 9 -1.74 -2.80 -0.91
N GLN A 10 -0.61 -3.46 -0.66
CA GLN A 10 -0.54 -4.92 -0.50
C GLN A 10 -1.39 -5.40 0.67
N GLU A 11 -1.25 -4.77 1.84
CA GLU A 11 -2.06 -5.05 3.02
C GLU A 11 -3.55 -4.83 2.75
N ARG A 12 -3.90 -3.78 1.99
CA ARG A 12 -5.29 -3.53 1.63
C ARG A 12 -5.85 -4.62 0.71
N LEU A 13 -5.05 -5.11 -0.24
CA LEU A 13 -5.43 -6.23 -1.10
C LEU A 13 -5.60 -7.51 -0.26
N ASP A 14 -4.65 -7.80 0.63
CA ASP A 14 -4.71 -8.96 1.54
C ASP A 14 -5.95 -8.90 2.45
N GLN A 15 -6.32 -7.73 2.95
CA GLN A 15 -7.50 -7.56 3.80
C GLN A 15 -8.81 -7.71 3.04
N VAL A 16 -8.88 -7.24 1.79
CA VAL A 16 -10.15 -7.15 1.03
C VAL A 16 -10.41 -8.42 0.23
N VAL A 17 -9.40 -8.94 -0.47
CA VAL A 17 -9.57 -10.14 -1.31
C VAL A 17 -8.86 -11.36 -0.73
N GLY A 18 -7.93 -11.21 0.21
CA GLY A 18 -7.10 -12.30 0.71
C GLY A 18 -5.81 -12.46 -0.11
N PRO A 19 -4.70 -12.89 0.52
CA PRO A 19 -3.39 -12.95 -0.13
C PRO A 19 -3.30 -13.92 -1.31
N ASP A 20 -4.10 -14.99 -1.31
CA ASP A 20 -4.13 -15.98 -2.39
C ASP A 20 -4.91 -15.50 -3.63
N ASN A 21 -5.67 -14.42 -3.50
CA ASN A 21 -6.67 -13.97 -4.49
C ASN A 21 -6.21 -12.75 -5.31
N TRP A 22 -4.95 -12.34 -5.14
CA TRP A 22 -4.31 -11.37 -6.01
C TRP A 22 -2.88 -11.79 -6.32
N SER A 23 -2.40 -11.40 -7.49
CA SER A 23 -1.02 -11.63 -7.90
C SER A 23 -0.52 -10.48 -8.77
N VAL A 24 0.79 -10.30 -8.80
CA VAL A 24 1.42 -9.26 -9.60
C VAL A 24 2.56 -9.85 -10.42
N ALA A 25 2.62 -9.48 -11.69
CA ALA A 25 3.74 -9.78 -12.58
C ALA A 25 4.33 -8.47 -13.10
N TYR A 26 5.66 -8.41 -13.17
CA TYR A 26 6.38 -7.26 -13.69
C TYR A 26 7.16 -7.65 -14.94
N GLN A 27 7.13 -6.76 -15.93
CA GLN A 27 7.94 -6.86 -17.13
C GLN A 27 8.73 -5.57 -17.30
N VAL A 28 10.06 -5.68 -17.26
CA VAL A 28 10.94 -4.54 -17.54
C VAL A 28 10.99 -4.31 -19.05
N THR A 29 10.80 -3.07 -19.47
CA THR A 29 10.84 -2.62 -20.86
C THR A 29 11.82 -1.47 -21.01
N ASN A 30 12.16 -1.12 -22.26
CA ASN A 30 13.07 -0.01 -22.54
C ASN A 30 12.51 1.35 -22.09
N ALA A 31 11.19 1.49 -21.96
CA ALA A 31 10.53 2.75 -21.62
C ALA A 31 10.02 2.80 -20.17
N GLY A 32 10.11 1.71 -19.41
CA GLY A 32 9.32 1.57 -18.19
C GLY A 32 9.31 0.18 -17.60
N VAL A 33 8.62 0.04 -16.47
CA VAL A 33 8.20 -1.24 -15.90
C VAL A 33 6.71 -1.40 -16.14
N LEU A 34 6.31 -2.43 -16.88
CA LEU A 34 4.91 -2.81 -17.00
C LEU A 34 4.54 -3.69 -15.81
N CYS A 35 3.46 -3.35 -15.13
CA CYS A 35 2.88 -4.11 -14.03
C CYS A 35 1.54 -4.70 -14.47
N ALA A 36 1.38 -6.01 -14.32
CA ALA A 36 0.12 -6.72 -14.49
C ALA A 36 -0.38 -7.17 -13.13
N LEU A 37 -1.44 -6.54 -12.64
CA LEU A 37 -2.09 -6.87 -11.38
C LEU A 37 -3.35 -7.69 -11.67
N THR A 38 -3.41 -8.88 -11.10
CA THR A 38 -4.58 -9.77 -11.18
C THR A 38 -5.28 -9.79 -9.83
N ILE A 39 -6.59 -9.52 -9.81
CA ILE A 39 -7.43 -9.61 -8.61
C ILE A 39 -8.65 -10.46 -8.97
N LEU A 40 -8.87 -11.55 -8.23
CA LEU A 40 -10.00 -12.48 -8.44
C LEU A 40 -10.14 -12.90 -9.92
N GLY A 41 -9.02 -13.20 -10.58
CA GLY A 41 -8.97 -13.63 -11.98
C GLY A 41 -9.04 -12.51 -13.04
N VAL A 42 -9.25 -11.25 -12.65
CA VAL A 42 -9.24 -10.11 -13.58
C VAL A 42 -7.87 -9.44 -13.56
N THR A 43 -7.21 -9.39 -14.72
CA THR A 43 -5.91 -8.71 -14.86
C THR A 43 -6.06 -7.33 -15.48
N LYS A 44 -5.43 -6.32 -14.87
CA LYS A 44 -5.25 -4.99 -15.46
C LYS A 44 -3.78 -4.60 -15.42
N THR A 45 -3.38 -3.81 -16.40
CA THR A 45 -1.99 -3.42 -16.59
C THR A 45 -1.81 -1.91 -16.52
N ASP A 46 -0.66 -1.47 -16.03
CA ASP A 46 -0.22 -0.08 -16.10
C ASP A 46 1.32 0.01 -16.06
N VAL A 47 1.87 1.19 -16.35
CA VAL A 47 3.31 1.41 -16.56
C VAL A 47 3.90 2.36 -15.52
N GLY A 48 5.05 1.94 -15.01
CA GLY A 48 6.00 2.71 -14.24
C GLY A 48 7.03 3.36 -15.15
N ASP A 49 7.18 4.67 -15.09
CA ASP A 49 8.12 5.39 -15.93
C ASP A 49 9.48 5.40 -15.22
N TRP A 50 10.55 5.13 -15.95
CA TRP A 50 11.90 5.46 -15.48
C TRP A 50 12.59 6.29 -16.57
N PRO A 51 13.20 7.44 -16.22
CA PRO A 51 13.98 8.17 -17.19
C PRO A 51 15.23 7.36 -17.51
N LEU A 52 15.38 6.98 -18.78
CA LEU A 52 16.69 6.71 -19.36
C LEU A 52 17.45 8.04 -19.31
N ALA A 53 18.14 8.34 -18.21
CA ALA A 53 18.92 9.55 -18.12
C ALA A 53 20.05 9.48 -19.15
N GLU A 54 19.90 10.19 -20.27
CA GLU A 54 21.02 10.50 -21.15
C GLU A 54 22.05 11.30 -20.34
N GLY A 55 23.13 10.64 -19.94
CA GLY A 55 24.31 11.30 -19.37
C GLY A 55 24.36 11.46 -17.85
N ASN A 56 23.38 10.95 -17.08
CA ASN A 56 23.51 10.88 -15.62
C ASN A 56 23.64 9.43 -15.15
N ARG A 57 24.54 9.19 -14.19
CA ARG A 57 24.82 7.86 -13.65
C ARG A 57 23.49 7.23 -13.21
N PRO A 58 23.13 6.01 -13.65
CA PRO A 58 21.86 5.41 -13.27
C PRO A 58 21.82 5.29 -11.75
N ASP A 59 20.91 6.02 -11.09
CA ASP A 59 20.65 5.77 -9.69
C ASP A 59 20.12 4.34 -9.57
N GLU A 60 20.74 3.57 -8.67
CA GLU A 60 20.39 2.18 -8.39
C GLU A 60 18.89 2.01 -8.04
N ASN A 61 18.24 3.11 -7.61
CA ASN A 61 16.85 3.14 -7.17
C ASN A 61 15.81 3.47 -8.26
N HIS A 62 16.22 3.72 -9.51
CA HIS A 62 15.27 4.06 -10.58
C HIS A 62 14.29 2.90 -10.86
N LEU A 63 14.79 1.67 -10.90
CA LEU A 63 13.95 0.50 -11.15
C LEU A 63 12.93 0.30 -10.03
N THR A 64 13.36 0.42 -8.77
CA THR A 64 12.47 0.31 -7.60
C THR A 64 11.37 1.37 -7.62
N THR A 65 11.71 2.59 -8.04
CA THR A 65 10.75 3.69 -8.19
C THR A 65 9.72 3.38 -9.28
N ALA A 66 10.18 2.88 -10.43
CA ALA A 66 9.29 2.52 -11.54
C ALA A 66 8.39 1.34 -11.19
N VAL A 67 8.91 0.29 -10.54
CA VAL A 67 8.11 -0.83 -10.02
C VAL A 67 6.99 -0.34 -9.10
N ALA A 68 7.34 0.53 -8.13
CA ALA A 68 6.36 1.07 -7.20
C ALA A 68 5.32 1.97 -7.91
N GLN A 69 5.73 2.76 -8.89
CA GLN A 69 4.81 3.55 -9.71
C GLN A 69 3.84 2.65 -10.49
N ALA A 70 4.37 1.67 -11.22
CA ALA A 70 3.59 0.75 -12.04
C ALA A 70 2.53 0.03 -11.20
N PHE A 71 2.92 -0.47 -10.03
CA PHE A 71 2.02 -1.15 -9.11
C PHE A 71 0.90 -0.26 -8.59
N LYS A 72 1.23 0.96 -8.14
CA LYS A 72 0.22 1.92 -7.65
C LYS A 72 -0.77 2.33 -8.74
N ARG A 73 -0.29 2.52 -9.97
CA ARG A 73 -1.15 2.84 -11.12
C ARG A 73 -2.05 1.66 -11.49
N ALA A 74 -1.50 0.44 -11.54
CA ALA A 74 -2.29 -0.77 -11.75
C ALA A 74 -3.38 -0.94 -10.68
N CYS A 75 -3.07 -0.69 -9.39
CA CYS A 75 -4.06 -0.65 -8.31
C CYS A 75 -5.18 0.38 -8.56
N ALA A 76 -4.83 1.58 -9.03
CA ALA A 76 -5.79 2.64 -9.31
C ALA A 76 -6.79 2.25 -10.41
N THR A 77 -6.41 1.40 -11.37
CA THR A 77 -7.33 0.86 -12.38
C THR A 77 -8.43 -0.03 -11.80
N PHE A 78 -8.21 -0.63 -10.63
CA PHE A 78 -9.22 -1.33 -9.83
C PHE A 78 -9.94 -0.42 -8.82
N GLY A 79 -9.62 0.88 -8.79
CA GLY A 79 -10.16 1.85 -7.86
C GLY A 79 -9.41 1.92 -6.52
N VAL A 80 -8.43 1.06 -6.27
CA VAL A 80 -7.63 1.07 -5.05
C VAL A 80 -6.68 2.26 -5.05
N GLY A 81 -6.75 3.11 -4.02
CA GLY A 81 -5.92 4.32 -3.93
C GLY A 81 -6.28 5.45 -4.90
N ARG A 82 -7.29 5.26 -5.77
CA ARG A 82 -7.70 6.28 -6.77
C ARG A 82 -8.14 7.60 -6.12
N PHE A 83 -8.66 7.55 -4.90
CA PHE A 83 -9.05 8.75 -4.15
C PHE A 83 -7.88 9.71 -3.89
N LEU A 84 -6.64 9.22 -3.80
CA LEU A 84 -5.46 10.04 -3.54
C LEU A 84 -5.27 11.11 -4.62
N TYR A 85 -5.64 10.82 -5.87
CA TYR A 85 -5.55 11.77 -6.98
C TYR A 85 -6.59 12.90 -6.89
N ASN A 86 -7.67 12.68 -6.16
CA ASN A 86 -8.81 13.61 -6.05
C ASN A 86 -8.82 14.36 -4.72
N LEU A 87 -7.83 14.15 -3.85
CA LEU A 87 -7.79 14.84 -2.58
C LEU A 87 -7.57 16.36 -2.79
N PRO A 88 -8.35 17.21 -2.11
CA PRO A 88 -8.22 18.65 -2.24
C PRO A 88 -6.87 19.12 -1.71
N LYS A 89 -6.26 20.08 -2.40
CA LYS A 89 -5.09 20.79 -1.87
C LYS A 89 -5.55 21.71 -0.75
N MET A 90 -4.76 21.79 0.30
CA MET A 90 -5.05 22.61 1.46
C MET A 90 -3.84 23.39 1.92
N TRP A 91 -4.10 24.57 2.46
CA TRP A 91 -3.09 25.37 3.14
C TRP A 91 -2.89 24.81 4.56
N ALA A 92 -1.64 24.83 5.00
CA ALA A 92 -1.26 24.45 6.34
C ALA A 92 -0.17 25.42 6.82
N ASP A 93 -0.21 25.74 8.11
CA ASP A 93 0.82 26.57 8.72
C ASP A 93 2.16 25.82 8.75
N TYR A 94 3.24 26.55 8.54
CA TYR A 94 4.59 26.01 8.49
C TYR A 94 5.45 26.65 9.59
N ASP A 95 6.08 25.82 10.40
CA ASP A 95 7.02 26.22 11.44
C ASP A 95 8.43 26.27 10.83
N ASP A 96 8.91 27.49 10.54
CA ASP A 96 10.23 27.71 9.94
C ASP A 96 11.39 27.21 10.82
N GLN A 97 11.24 27.24 12.14
CA GLN A 97 12.29 26.80 13.07
C GLN A 97 12.41 25.28 13.08
N LYS A 98 11.28 24.58 13.11
CA LYS A 98 11.24 23.11 13.08
C LYS A 98 11.31 22.53 11.66
N ARG A 99 11.20 23.38 10.64
CA ARG A 99 11.10 23.01 9.22
C ARG A 99 10.00 21.97 8.98
N ALA A 100 8.85 22.18 9.60
CA ALA A 100 7.76 21.21 9.61
C ALA A 100 6.39 21.90 9.52
N ILE A 101 5.42 21.18 9.00
CA ILE A 101 4.01 21.61 9.02
C ILE A 101 3.52 21.57 10.47
N VAL A 102 2.80 22.61 10.89
CA VAL A 102 2.14 22.67 12.19
C VAL A 102 0.91 21.75 12.17
N GLU A 103 0.79 20.88 13.17
CA GLU A 103 -0.33 19.93 13.33
C GLU A 103 -0.69 19.14 12.05
N PRO A 104 0.25 18.36 11.47
CA PRO A 104 0.04 17.70 10.17
C PRO A 104 -1.13 16.71 10.19
N GLN A 105 -1.43 16.09 11.33
CA GLN A 105 -2.57 15.17 11.45
C GLN A 105 -3.92 15.88 11.30
N ARG A 106 -4.05 17.09 11.86
CA ARG A 106 -5.26 17.91 11.72
C ARG A 106 -5.50 18.29 10.27
N VAL A 107 -4.43 18.65 9.57
CA VAL A 107 -4.43 18.95 8.13
C VAL A 107 -4.90 17.72 7.35
N ILE A 108 -4.29 16.56 7.54
CA ILE A 108 -4.68 15.32 6.85
C ILE A 108 -6.15 14.94 7.13
N TYR A 109 -6.59 15.05 8.38
CA TYR A 109 -7.98 14.79 8.75
C TYR A 109 -8.95 15.70 7.98
N ALA A 110 -8.69 17.01 7.98
CA ALA A 110 -9.51 17.96 7.22
C ALA A 110 -9.45 17.72 5.71
N MET A 111 -8.31 17.28 5.16
CA MET A 111 -8.17 16.89 3.74
C MET A 111 -9.16 15.77 3.38
N TYR A 112 -9.22 14.73 4.23
CA TYR A 112 -10.09 13.58 4.02
C TYR A 112 -11.56 13.94 4.22
N CYS A 113 -11.90 14.71 5.25
CA CYS A 113 -13.25 15.21 5.46
C CYS A 113 -13.74 16.05 4.27
N ASN A 114 -12.91 16.96 3.75
CA ASN A 114 -13.26 17.80 2.59
C ASN A 114 -13.43 16.97 1.30
N ALA A 115 -12.76 15.83 1.20
CA ALA A 115 -12.95 14.87 0.11
C ALA A 115 -14.19 13.97 0.30
N GLY A 116 -14.96 14.16 1.38
CA GLY A 116 -16.10 13.30 1.72
C GLY A 116 -15.71 11.89 2.17
N LEU A 117 -14.44 11.68 2.54
CA LEU A 117 -13.93 10.39 3.02
C LEU A 117 -14.08 10.31 4.54
N LYS A 118 -14.50 9.15 5.05
CA LYS A 118 -14.44 8.88 6.50
C LYS A 118 -12.98 8.77 6.90
N ALA A 119 -12.43 9.86 7.45
CA ALA A 119 -11.16 9.81 8.12
C ALA A 119 -11.33 8.91 9.36
N PHE A 120 -10.63 7.78 9.41
CA PHE A 120 -10.49 7.05 10.67
C PHE A 120 -9.78 8.00 11.63
N ALA A 121 -10.52 8.57 12.58
CA ALA A 121 -9.90 9.20 13.72
C ALA A 121 -9.08 8.10 14.40
N SER A 122 -7.75 8.23 14.37
CA SER A 122 -6.88 7.47 15.25
C SER A 122 -7.49 7.61 16.66
N GLN A 123 -7.76 6.51 17.34
CA GLN A 123 -8.35 6.54 18.69
C GLN A 123 -7.44 7.23 19.73
N ASP A 124 -6.24 7.66 19.32
CA ASP A 124 -5.27 8.42 20.11
C ASP A 124 -5.02 9.84 19.54
N MET A 125 -6.08 10.60 19.28
CA MET A 125 -5.96 12.06 19.18
C MET A 125 -6.18 12.65 20.58
N PRO A 126 -5.21 13.35 21.20
CA PRO A 126 -5.51 14.10 22.40
C PRO A 126 -6.59 15.12 22.05
N GLN A 127 -7.76 14.97 22.67
CA GLN A 127 -8.79 16.00 22.67
C GLN A 127 -8.14 17.23 23.31
N GLN A 128 -7.78 18.23 22.50
CA GLN A 128 -7.62 19.57 23.03
C GLN A 128 -9.01 19.98 23.53
N ASP A 129 -9.14 20.05 24.86
CA ASP A 129 -10.29 20.65 25.52
C ASP A 129 -10.60 21.98 24.84
N ALA A 130 -11.79 22.07 24.26
CA ALA A 130 -12.30 23.33 23.75
C ALA A 130 -12.31 24.33 24.92
N PRO A 131 -11.85 25.58 24.71
CA PRO A 131 -11.94 26.58 25.77
C PRO A 131 -13.42 26.78 26.14
N PRO A 132 -13.77 26.82 27.43
CA PRO A 132 -15.15 26.92 27.85
C PRO A 132 -15.75 28.23 27.34
N SER A 133 -16.90 28.08 26.69
CA SER A 133 -17.77 29.15 26.23
C SER A 133 -18.10 30.14 27.36
N ALA A 134 -17.52 31.34 27.31
CA ALA A 134 -17.97 32.46 28.13
C ALA A 134 -19.17 33.12 27.45
N GLN A 135 -20.38 32.64 27.76
CA GLN A 135 -21.60 33.39 27.49
C GLN A 135 -22.03 34.17 28.73
N SER A 136 -22.27 35.47 28.49
CA SER A 136 -23.18 36.39 29.17
C SER A 136 -22.87 36.89 30.59
N ARG A 137 -22.46 38.18 30.66
CA ARG A 137 -22.86 39.07 31.76
C ARG A 137 -23.18 40.49 31.25
N THR A 138 -24.49 40.71 31.09
CA THR A 138 -25.32 41.90 31.38
C THR A 138 -25.00 43.32 30.86
N LYS A 139 -26.11 44.04 30.62
CA LYS A 139 -26.30 45.35 29.98
C LYS A 139 -25.73 46.56 30.75
N ARG A 140 -25.08 47.47 29.99
CA ARG A 140 -25.05 48.96 29.91
C ARG A 140 -25.40 49.87 31.13
N PRO A 141 -24.83 51.10 31.19
CA PRO A 141 -25.37 52.23 30.41
C PRO A 141 -24.34 53.14 29.69
N GLN A 142 -24.87 53.93 28.75
CA GLN A 142 -24.22 54.93 27.89
C GLN A 142 -23.60 56.10 28.64
N GLN A 143 -22.51 56.63 28.10
CA GLN A 143 -22.34 58.06 27.92
C GLN A 143 -21.74 58.36 26.56
N GLN A 144 -22.18 59.49 26.02
CA GLN A 144 -22.25 59.92 24.63
C GLN A 144 -21.46 61.23 24.55
N GLN A 145 -20.62 61.41 23.52
CA GLN A 145 -20.21 62.74 23.04
C GLN A 145 -19.54 62.63 21.66
N ASP A 146 -20.34 62.98 20.66
CA ASP A 146 -20.13 63.97 19.59
C ASP A 146 -18.83 63.97 18.75
N ALA A 147 -19.03 63.76 17.44
CA ALA A 147 -18.15 64.21 16.35
C ALA A 147 -18.42 65.70 16.02
N PRO A 148 -17.54 66.43 15.29
CA PRO A 148 -17.59 66.41 13.81
C PRO A 148 -16.21 66.58 13.08
N PRO A 149 -16.16 66.45 11.72
CA PRO A 149 -14.95 66.51 10.89
C PRO A 149 -14.66 67.94 10.35
N PRO A 150 -13.55 68.19 9.62
CA PRO A 150 -13.66 68.22 8.13
C PRO A 150 -12.37 67.96 7.28
N ALA A 151 -12.65 67.59 6.02
CA ALA A 151 -12.09 68.03 4.72
C ALA A 151 -10.59 67.87 4.28
N GLN A 152 -10.44 67.07 3.21
CA GLN A 152 -9.79 67.35 1.90
C GLN A 152 -8.33 67.89 1.85
N SER A 153 -7.41 67.14 1.22
CA SER A 153 -7.06 67.24 -0.22
C SER A 153 -5.70 66.63 -0.60
N ARG A 154 -5.64 66.15 -1.86
CA ARG A 154 -4.50 66.18 -2.81
C ARG A 154 -3.60 64.93 -3.03
N THR A 155 -3.99 64.18 -4.07
CA THR A 155 -3.26 63.85 -5.32
C THR A 155 -1.76 63.50 -5.34
N LYS A 156 -1.43 62.32 -5.89
CA LYS A 156 -0.43 62.03 -6.98
C LYS A 156 -0.39 60.50 -7.22
N GLN A 157 -1.08 59.96 -8.23
CA GLN A 157 -0.62 59.70 -9.61
C GLN A 157 0.73 58.97 -9.79
N ARG A 158 0.61 57.87 -10.54
CA ARG A 158 1.56 56.88 -11.10
C ARG A 158 2.40 57.48 -12.25
N PRO A 159 3.49 56.82 -12.67
CA PRO A 159 3.51 56.12 -13.99
C PRO A 159 4.23 54.74 -13.85
N GLN A 160 3.91 53.62 -14.52
CA GLN A 160 3.79 53.22 -15.94
C GLN A 160 5.01 53.50 -16.83
N GLY A 161 5.48 52.43 -17.47
CA GLY A 161 6.57 52.36 -18.46
C GLY A 161 7.68 51.43 -17.94
N GLU A 162 8.18 50.41 -18.65
CA GLU A 162 8.16 50.14 -20.08
C GLU A 162 8.35 48.64 -20.35
N ALA A 163 7.96 48.24 -21.56
CA ALA A 163 8.01 46.91 -22.14
C ALA A 163 9.30 46.69 -22.96
N PHE A 164 9.35 45.54 -23.65
CA PHE A 164 10.20 45.11 -24.77
C PHE A 164 11.38 44.17 -24.43
N PRO A 165 11.86 43.34 -25.38
CA PRO A 165 11.11 42.44 -26.27
C PRO A 165 11.80 41.05 -26.48
N CYS A 166 11.21 40.31 -27.42
CA CYS A 166 11.44 38.95 -27.90
C CYS A 166 12.69 38.76 -28.81
N SER A 167 13.06 37.47 -28.98
CA SER A 167 13.65 36.81 -30.16
C SER A 167 15.17 36.75 -30.39
N ARG A 168 15.66 35.52 -30.62
CA ARG A 168 16.46 35.03 -31.78
C ARG A 168 16.70 33.51 -31.56
N GLU A 169 16.19 32.60 -32.40
CA GLU A 169 16.80 32.07 -33.65
C GLU A 169 18.28 31.69 -33.45
N SER A 170 18.79 30.49 -33.77
CA SER A 170 18.65 29.76 -35.05
C SER A 170 19.23 28.33 -34.97
N SER A 171 18.82 27.55 -35.97
CA SER A 171 19.29 26.26 -36.48
C SER A 171 20.82 26.05 -36.57
N ASP A 172 21.27 24.79 -36.46
CA ASP A 172 21.93 24.04 -37.55
C ASP A 172 22.50 22.68 -37.10
N ALA A 173 22.17 21.63 -37.86
CA ALA A 173 22.96 20.39 -37.99
C ALA A 173 23.86 20.53 -39.24
N PRO A 174 25.05 19.89 -39.34
CA PRO A 174 25.18 18.58 -40.02
C PRO A 174 26.41 17.73 -39.53
N PRO A 175 27.01 16.78 -40.30
CA PRO A 175 26.78 15.32 -40.31
C PRO A 175 28.04 14.49 -39.85
N PRO A 176 28.08 13.13 -39.93
CA PRO A 176 29.00 12.28 -39.15
C PRO A 176 30.28 11.85 -39.90
N PRO A 177 31.23 11.20 -39.20
CA PRO A 177 32.14 10.26 -39.87
C PRO A 177 32.02 8.82 -39.36
N ALA A 178 32.55 7.94 -40.21
CA ALA A 178 32.31 6.53 -40.33
C ALA A 178 33.30 5.62 -39.56
N GLN A 179 32.83 4.40 -39.29
CA GLN A 179 33.53 3.10 -39.34
C GLN A 179 34.81 2.84 -38.52
N SER A 180 34.73 1.83 -37.64
CA SER A 180 35.60 0.63 -37.64
C SER A 180 35.14 -0.34 -36.51
N ARG A 181 34.58 -1.51 -36.83
CA ARG A 181 35.17 -2.83 -37.17
C ARG A 181 35.55 -3.68 -35.94
N THR A 182 34.89 -4.85 -35.87
CA THR A 182 35.26 -6.11 -35.14
C THR A 182 35.12 -6.09 -33.61
N LYS A 183 34.59 -7.11 -32.91
CA LYS A 183 34.61 -8.57 -33.13
C LYS A 183 33.46 -9.24 -32.34
N ARG A 184 32.85 -10.25 -32.97
CA ARG A 184 31.96 -11.27 -32.37
C ARG A 184 32.82 -12.27 -31.57
N PRO A 185 32.26 -12.95 -30.55
CA PRO A 185 32.07 -14.39 -30.70
C PRO A 185 30.66 -14.87 -30.34
N GLN A 186 30.30 -16.01 -30.94
CA GLN A 186 29.04 -16.74 -30.81
C GLN A 186 29.18 -17.87 -29.75
N PRO A 187 28.12 -18.67 -29.47
CA PRO A 187 27.79 -19.23 -28.17
C PRO A 187 28.33 -20.65 -27.96
N GLN A 188 28.33 -21.12 -26.72
CA GLN A 188 28.42 -22.54 -26.40
C GLN A 188 27.22 -22.97 -25.56
N GLN A 189 26.50 -23.94 -26.12
CA GLN A 189 25.46 -24.75 -25.52
C GLN A 189 26.08 -25.95 -24.77
N ASP A 190 25.21 -26.58 -23.97
CA ASP A 190 25.23 -27.96 -23.48
C ASP A 190 26.09 -28.29 -22.25
N ALA A 191 25.42 -28.56 -21.12
CA ALA A 191 25.20 -29.95 -20.65
C ALA A 191 24.62 -29.98 -19.21
N SER A 192 23.44 -30.60 -19.05
CA SER A 192 23.10 -31.44 -17.87
C SER A 192 23.28 -32.89 -18.32
N PRO A 193 23.73 -33.86 -17.48
CA PRO A 193 22.94 -34.43 -16.37
C PRO A 193 23.83 -34.77 -15.14
N SER A 194 23.38 -35.12 -13.93
CA SER A 194 22.65 -36.33 -13.54
C SER A 194 22.47 -36.33 -12.02
N ALA A 195 21.45 -37.04 -11.55
CA ALA A 195 21.14 -37.34 -10.15
C ALA A 195 22.28 -38.03 -9.40
N GLN A 196 22.50 -37.63 -8.13
CA GLN A 196 23.08 -38.50 -7.10
C GLN A 196 22.36 -38.27 -5.77
N SER A 197 21.78 -39.38 -5.30
CA SER A 197 21.26 -39.63 -3.97
C SER A 197 22.27 -39.29 -2.88
N ARG A 198 21.85 -38.48 -1.89
CA ARG A 198 22.57 -38.33 -0.63
C ARG A 198 21.63 -38.69 0.51
N THR A 199 21.89 -39.85 1.11
CA THR A 199 21.41 -40.22 2.44
C THR A 199 22.05 -39.27 3.44
N GLU A 200 21.24 -38.46 4.14
CA GLU A 200 21.71 -37.73 5.31
C GLU A 200 21.27 -38.47 6.58
N ASP A 201 22.29 -38.88 7.31
CA ASP A 201 22.22 -39.52 8.62
C ASP A 201 21.58 -38.60 9.66
N TYR A 202 20.81 -39.25 10.51
CA TYR A 202 20.03 -38.73 11.63
C TYR A 202 20.91 -38.09 12.72
N HIS A 203 20.65 -36.82 13.03
CA HIS A 203 21.11 -36.15 14.25
C HIS A 203 19.91 -35.57 15.02
N PRO A 204 19.93 -35.62 16.36
CA PRO A 204 18.71 -35.58 17.17
C PRO A 204 18.10 -34.18 17.30
N GLN A 205 16.80 -34.13 17.02
CA GLN A 205 15.77 -33.21 17.51
C GLN A 205 16.23 -31.81 17.97
N ALA A 206 16.26 -30.87 17.02
CA ALA A 206 16.09 -29.45 17.30
C ALA A 206 14.63 -29.08 17.02
N ASP A 207 14.01 -28.38 17.96
CA ASP A 207 12.59 -28.01 17.98
C ASP A 207 12.03 -27.68 16.59
N ALA A 208 11.08 -28.50 16.13
CA ALA A 208 10.40 -28.26 14.87
C ALA A 208 9.76 -26.86 14.94
N PRO A 209 9.97 -25.98 13.94
CA PRO A 209 9.47 -24.62 14.01
C PRO A 209 7.94 -24.66 14.11
N LEU A 210 7.42 -24.07 15.19
CA LEU A 210 5.99 -23.90 15.42
C LEU A 210 5.32 -23.20 14.23
N ALA A 211 4.04 -23.49 14.03
CA ALA A 211 3.23 -22.90 12.98
C ALA A 211 3.21 -21.37 13.10
N THR A 212 3.24 -20.69 11.95
CA THR A 212 3.20 -19.23 11.95
C THR A 212 1.80 -18.72 12.28
N ASP A 213 1.74 -17.49 12.79
CA ASP A 213 0.49 -16.79 13.08
C ASP A 213 -0.45 -16.67 11.88
N ALA A 214 0.11 -16.64 10.66
CA ALA A 214 -0.64 -16.67 9.41
C ALA A 214 -1.24 -18.04 9.13
N GLN A 215 -0.48 -19.13 9.33
CA GLN A 215 -0.97 -20.49 9.17
C GLN A 215 -2.08 -20.82 10.16
N LEU A 216 -1.91 -20.45 11.44
CA LEU A 216 -2.94 -20.65 12.47
C LEU A 216 -4.20 -19.84 12.18
N GLY A 217 -4.03 -18.61 11.66
CA GLY A 217 -5.16 -17.78 11.22
C GLY A 217 -5.90 -18.38 10.02
N MET A 218 -5.19 -19.01 9.08
CA MET A 218 -5.79 -19.69 7.93
C MET A 218 -6.57 -20.94 8.37
N ILE A 219 -6.01 -21.76 9.26
CA ILE A 219 -6.68 -22.93 9.84
C ILE A 219 -7.97 -22.51 10.56
N ALA A 220 -7.90 -21.48 11.43
CA ALA A 220 -9.08 -20.98 12.15
C ALA A 220 -10.21 -20.53 11.20
N ARG A 221 -9.86 -19.87 10.08
CA ARG A 221 -10.85 -19.45 9.07
C ARG A 221 -11.45 -20.65 8.33
N LEU A 222 -10.65 -21.65 7.99
CA LEU A 222 -11.14 -22.87 7.35
C LEU A 222 -12.10 -23.64 8.26
N LEU A 223 -11.74 -23.79 9.54
CA LEU A 223 -12.60 -24.42 10.55
C LEU A 223 -13.93 -23.68 10.70
N TYR A 224 -13.91 -22.34 10.74
CA TYR A 224 -15.14 -21.54 10.79
C TYR A 224 -15.99 -21.67 9.53
N SER A 225 -15.36 -21.64 8.34
CA SER A 225 -16.08 -21.77 7.06
C SER A 225 -16.74 -23.15 6.93
N ILE A 226 -15.98 -24.22 7.17
CA ILE A 226 -16.47 -25.59 7.13
C ILE A 226 -17.54 -25.81 8.19
N GLY A 227 -17.36 -25.28 9.41
CA GLY A 227 -18.36 -25.40 10.47
C GLY A 227 -19.66 -24.67 10.17
N SER A 228 -19.58 -23.44 9.66
CA SER A 228 -20.77 -22.70 9.22
C SER A 228 -21.50 -23.40 8.08
N PHE A 229 -20.78 -24.10 7.20
CA PHE A 229 -21.38 -24.86 6.10
C PHE A 229 -22.02 -26.17 6.59
N ALA A 230 -21.32 -26.88 7.47
CA ALA A 230 -21.82 -28.10 8.11
C ALA A 230 -23.12 -27.84 8.88
N ASP A 231 -23.19 -26.73 9.64
CA ASP A 231 -24.39 -26.32 10.39
C ASP A 231 -25.57 -25.98 9.45
N GLN A 232 -25.31 -25.34 8.31
CA GLN A 232 -26.36 -24.96 7.34
C GLN A 232 -26.94 -26.16 6.58
N HIS A 233 -26.18 -27.24 6.44
CA HIS A 233 -26.55 -28.43 5.69
C HIS A 233 -26.78 -29.67 6.55
N GLU A 234 -26.80 -29.53 7.89
CA GLU A 234 -26.90 -30.62 8.88
C GLU A 234 -25.88 -31.75 8.60
N ASN A 235 -24.70 -31.40 8.11
CA ASN A 235 -23.69 -32.36 7.66
C ASN A 235 -22.63 -32.60 8.74
N ALA A 236 -22.96 -33.46 9.71
CA ALA A 236 -22.07 -33.83 10.80
C ALA A 236 -20.78 -34.55 10.32
N GLU A 237 -20.83 -35.23 9.16
CA GLU A 237 -19.69 -35.99 8.60
C GLU A 237 -18.51 -35.08 8.22
N LEU A 238 -18.76 -33.80 7.93
CA LEU A 238 -17.72 -32.83 7.62
C LEU A 238 -16.84 -32.50 8.83
N MET A 239 -17.42 -32.46 10.04
CA MET A 239 -16.65 -32.19 11.25
C MET A 239 -15.84 -33.40 11.70
N ASP A 240 -16.36 -34.60 11.48
CA ASP A 240 -15.61 -35.85 11.72
C ASP A 240 -14.37 -35.93 10.80
N MET A 241 -14.51 -35.52 9.53
CA MET A 241 -13.39 -35.43 8.59
C MET A 241 -12.33 -34.41 9.03
N VAL A 242 -12.74 -33.27 9.60
CA VAL A 242 -11.80 -32.28 10.17
C VAL A 242 -10.99 -32.90 11.31
N ASP A 243 -11.62 -33.72 12.15
CA ASP A 243 -10.94 -34.42 13.24
C ASP A 243 -10.02 -35.54 12.75
N GLU A 244 -10.40 -36.27 11.69
CA GLU A 244 -9.51 -37.23 11.03
C GLU A 244 -8.22 -36.58 10.48
N VAL A 245 -8.34 -35.39 9.88
CA VAL A 245 -7.18 -34.60 9.45
C VAL A 245 -6.32 -34.18 10.65
N GLY A 246 -6.95 -33.84 11.78
CA GLY A 246 -6.25 -33.56 13.04
C GLY A 246 -5.44 -34.75 13.55
N VAL A 247 -6.01 -35.97 13.52
CA VAL A 247 -5.33 -37.20 13.95
C VAL A 247 -4.07 -37.46 13.12
N LEU A 248 -4.12 -37.20 11.80
CA LEU A 248 -2.97 -37.41 10.90
C LEU A 248 -1.73 -36.58 11.31
N VAL A 249 -1.94 -35.43 11.94
CA VAL A 249 -0.89 -34.51 12.34
C VAL A 249 -0.69 -34.45 13.86
N ASN A 250 -1.23 -35.42 14.60
CA ASN A 250 -1.16 -35.53 16.05
C ASN A 250 -1.80 -34.34 16.81
N VAL A 251 -2.88 -33.78 16.26
CA VAL A 251 -3.72 -32.75 16.87
C VAL A 251 -5.15 -33.29 16.97
N PRO A 252 -5.48 -34.07 18.03
CA PRO A 252 -6.82 -34.62 18.20
C PRO A 252 -7.84 -33.51 18.49
N ASN A 253 -9.09 -33.70 18.07
CA ASN A 253 -10.19 -32.76 18.25
C ASN A 253 -9.95 -31.39 17.58
N LEU A 254 -9.38 -31.39 16.38
CA LEU A 254 -9.11 -30.18 15.60
C LEU A 254 -10.38 -29.35 15.36
N SER A 255 -11.53 -29.99 15.16
CA SER A 255 -12.84 -29.35 14.99
C SER A 255 -13.22 -28.43 16.16
N THR A 256 -12.78 -28.78 17.37
CA THR A 256 -13.05 -28.02 18.60
C THR A 256 -12.15 -26.79 18.78
N LEU A 257 -11.05 -26.74 18.03
CA LEU A 257 -10.06 -25.66 18.04
C LEU A 257 -10.47 -24.52 17.08
N GLY A 258 -11.68 -24.01 17.25
CA GLY A 258 -12.26 -22.99 16.37
C GLY A 258 -11.68 -21.56 16.50
N ASN A 259 -10.63 -21.35 17.30
CA ASN A 259 -10.01 -20.03 17.43
C ASN A 259 -8.48 -20.08 17.38
N LYS A 260 -7.88 -18.98 16.93
CA LYS A 260 -6.42 -18.86 16.75
C LYS A 260 -5.66 -19.09 18.07
N GLU A 261 -6.20 -18.66 19.21
CA GLU A 261 -5.55 -18.81 20.51
C GLU A 261 -5.48 -20.27 20.98
N LYS A 262 -6.55 -21.04 20.83
CA LYS A 262 -6.56 -22.49 21.15
C LYS A 262 -5.61 -23.27 20.24
N LEU A 263 -5.53 -22.89 18.95
CA LEU A 263 -4.58 -23.48 18.00
C LEU A 263 -3.12 -23.16 18.35
N ARG A 264 -2.84 -21.99 18.95
CA ARG A 264 -1.50 -21.67 19.48
C ARG A 264 -1.15 -22.57 20.67
N THR A 265 -2.10 -22.83 21.57
CA THR A 265 -1.89 -23.72 22.72
C THR A 265 -1.64 -25.17 22.30
N ALA A 266 -2.23 -25.60 21.17
CA ALA A 266 -2.04 -26.93 20.60
C ALA A 266 -0.63 -27.20 20.03
N SER A 267 0.29 -26.22 20.05
CA SER A 267 1.71 -26.37 19.68
C SER A 267 1.94 -27.06 18.33
N ILE A 268 1.13 -26.70 17.34
CA ILE A 268 1.15 -27.31 16.00
C ILE A 268 2.44 -26.92 15.27
N SER A 269 3.12 -27.89 14.64
CA SER A 269 4.31 -27.62 13.83
C SER A 269 3.95 -26.95 12.50
N ARG A 270 4.88 -26.20 11.90
CA ARG A 270 4.69 -25.55 10.58
C ARG A 270 4.31 -26.54 9.48
N LYS A 271 4.90 -27.73 9.50
CA LYS A 271 4.64 -28.80 8.52
C LYS A 271 3.26 -29.41 8.73
N ALA A 272 2.86 -29.66 9.98
CA ALA A 272 1.51 -30.09 10.33
C ALA A 272 0.45 -29.07 9.90
N ALA A 273 0.70 -27.78 10.14
CA ALA A 273 -0.21 -26.72 9.75
C ALA A 273 -0.43 -26.64 8.23
N SER A 274 0.63 -26.80 7.42
CA SER A 274 0.49 -26.88 5.96
C SER A 274 -0.35 -28.09 5.53
N VAL A 275 -0.13 -29.26 6.13
CA VAL A 275 -0.91 -30.47 5.81
C VAL A 275 -2.40 -30.29 6.16
N ILE A 276 -2.70 -29.67 7.30
CA ILE A 276 -4.08 -29.33 7.67
C ILE A 276 -4.70 -28.41 6.61
N ILE A 277 -4.03 -27.32 6.27
CA ILE A 277 -4.53 -26.33 5.29
C ILE A 277 -4.80 -27.00 3.95
N ASP A 278 -3.85 -27.76 3.41
CA ASP A 278 -3.95 -28.38 2.10
C ASP A 278 -5.10 -29.40 2.04
N LYS A 279 -5.37 -30.10 3.14
CA LYS A 279 -6.47 -31.08 3.23
C LYS A 279 -7.83 -30.44 3.48
N LEU A 280 -7.91 -29.33 4.22
CA LEU A 280 -9.17 -28.67 4.52
C LEU A 280 -9.61 -27.67 3.43
N LYS A 281 -8.67 -27.10 2.67
CA LYS A 281 -8.95 -26.09 1.62
C LYS A 281 -9.97 -26.55 0.57
N PRO A 282 -9.99 -27.81 0.09
CA PRO A 282 -11.00 -28.28 -0.87
C PRO A 282 -12.42 -28.42 -0.31
N HIS A 283 -12.57 -28.45 1.02
CA HIS A 283 -13.85 -28.69 1.70
C HIS A 283 -14.48 -27.41 2.24
N ALA A 284 -13.77 -26.28 2.18
CA ALA A 284 -14.36 -24.98 2.46
C ALA A 284 -15.22 -24.53 1.27
N PRO A 285 -16.46 -24.06 1.52
CA PRO A 285 -17.33 -23.50 0.47
C PRO A 285 -16.79 -22.18 -0.11
#